data_AF-A0A5N6ML83-F1
#
_entry.id   AF-A0A5N6ML83-F1
#
_cell.length_a   1.000
_cell.length_b   1.000
_cell.length_c   1.000
_cell.angle_alpha   90.00
_cell.angle_beta   90.00
_cell.angle_gamma   90.00
#
_symmetry.space_group_name_H-M   'P 1'
#
loop_
_entity.id
_entity.type
_entity.pdbx_description
1 polymer ?
#
loop_
_entity_poly.entity_id
_entity_poly.type
_entity_poly.pdbx_seq_one_letter_code
_entity_poly.pdbx_strand_id
1 'polypeptide(L)'
;MEQSGNNSEETGSEVLEGSRPNKPSLSVQECNTYKNFHIMVKGVCIDSELPDDVRMNYFKLCMDRKELLHDCLPDNFYYKLVAGMIGETVSIANEIKNCKLTTTKEEFDAWDKSLKSFALLGMKVGFLRDRIVTLSRLAFESETRYDVDRYMEAKKEHKRVEDEIKRFTEEINKLKKCSRKIQGVIDDLKQKAGSYEVKFQDEVNAPW
;
A
#
# COMPACT_ATOMS: atom_id res chain seq x y z
N MET A 1 52.03 63.90 34.56
CA MET A 1 50.58 64.13 34.65
C MET A 1 49.89 62.81 34.42
N GLU A 2 49.04 62.45 35.38
CA GLU A 2 47.86 61.57 35.32
C GLU A 2 48.01 60.05 35.11
N GLN A 3 47.62 59.34 36.17
CA GLN A 3 47.11 57.98 36.19
C GLN A 3 45.75 57.90 35.45
N SER A 4 45.45 56.76 34.84
CA SER A 4 44.09 56.18 34.88
C SER A 4 44.15 54.69 34.53
N GLY A 5 43.49 53.86 35.32
CA GLY A 5 43.58 52.40 35.28
C GLY A 5 42.38 51.69 34.66
N ASN A 6 42.57 50.38 34.51
CA ASN A 6 41.61 49.25 34.43
C ASN A 6 40.46 49.30 33.40
N ASN A 7 40.38 48.29 32.51
CA ASN A 7 39.66 47.03 32.77
C ASN A 7 39.57 46.13 31.51
N SER A 8 39.46 44.82 31.77
CA SER A 8 38.62 43.83 31.07
C SER A 8 39.17 42.99 29.92
N GLU A 9 39.27 41.69 30.23
CA GLU A 9 38.83 40.53 29.44
C GLU A 9 39.71 40.02 28.29
N GLU A 10 40.71 39.24 28.71
CA GLU A 10 41.22 38.07 28.03
C GLU A 10 40.08 37.07 27.75
N THR A 11 39.66 36.96 26.49
CA THR A 11 38.79 35.88 26.01
C THR A 11 39.20 35.41 24.62
N GLY A 12 39.43 34.10 24.52
CA GLY A 12 39.09 33.30 23.34
C GLY A 12 40.19 33.08 22.31
N SER A 13 40.90 31.96 22.45
CA SER A 13 40.90 30.93 21.39
C SER A 13 41.60 29.66 21.89
N GLU A 14 40.86 28.80 22.60
CA GLU A 14 41.23 27.39 22.63
C GLU A 14 40.89 26.81 21.25
N VAL A 15 41.95 26.59 20.47
CA VAL A 15 41.93 25.85 19.21
C VAL A 15 41.41 24.45 19.53
N LEU A 16 40.22 24.14 19.00
CA LEU A 16 39.57 22.84 19.13
C LEU A 16 40.50 21.76 18.52
N GLU A 17 41.13 20.99 19.40
CA GLU A 17 41.92 19.83 19.04
C GLU A 17 41.08 18.79 18.29
N GLY A 18 41.66 18.31 17.19
CA GLY A 18 41.54 16.91 16.79
C GLY A 18 40.24 16.54 16.07
N SER A 19 40.20 16.83 14.77
CA SER A 19 39.41 16.03 13.83
C SER A 19 39.79 14.56 14.01
N ARG A 20 38.91 13.76 14.62
CA ARG A 20 39.11 12.32 14.74
C ARG A 20 39.22 11.70 13.34
N PRO A 21 40.17 10.78 13.11
CA PRO A 21 40.31 10.12 11.82
C PRO A 21 39.03 9.32 11.52
N ASN A 22 38.56 9.48 10.29
CA ASN A 22 37.35 8.84 9.78
C ASN A 22 37.46 7.31 9.94
N LYS A 23 36.51 6.71 10.65
CA LYS A 23 36.43 5.26 10.85
C LYS A 23 36.21 4.61 9.47
N PRO A 24 36.76 3.41 9.18
CA PRO A 24 36.54 2.74 7.91
C PRO A 24 35.04 2.53 7.68
N SER A 25 34.61 2.64 6.43
CA SER A 25 33.29 2.25 5.96
C SER A 25 32.91 0.89 6.54
N LEU A 26 31.93 0.87 7.45
CA LEU A 26 31.44 -0.37 8.05
C LEU A 26 30.94 -1.27 6.94
N SER A 27 31.49 -2.48 6.87
CA SER A 27 30.96 -3.50 5.98
C SER A 27 29.53 -3.85 6.44
N VAL A 28 28.66 -4.24 5.50
CA VAL A 28 27.29 -4.72 5.80
C VAL A 28 27.29 -5.80 6.88
N GLN A 29 28.37 -6.57 6.94
CA GLN A 29 28.58 -7.67 7.87
C GLN A 29 28.80 -7.25 9.33
N GLU A 30 29.15 -5.99 9.58
CA GLU A 30 29.36 -5.43 10.93
C GLU A 30 28.10 -4.70 11.46
N CYS A 31 27.12 -4.45 10.60
CA CYS A 31 25.93 -3.68 10.92
C CYS A 31 24.74 -4.57 11.30
N ASN A 32 24.83 -5.25 12.46
CA ASN A 32 23.79 -6.17 12.93
C ASN A 32 22.46 -5.49 13.36
N THR A 33 22.41 -4.16 13.43
CA THR A 33 21.23 -3.41 13.85
C THR A 33 21.11 -2.10 13.08
N TYR A 34 19.89 -1.74 12.68
CA TYR A 34 19.58 -0.47 11.97
C TYR A 34 20.17 0.78 12.66
N LYS A 35 20.26 0.79 14.00
CA LYS A 35 20.84 1.92 14.75
C LYS A 35 22.30 2.25 14.41
N ASN A 36 23.04 1.27 13.91
CA ASN A 36 24.45 1.43 13.52
C ASN A 36 24.61 1.58 12.00
N PHE A 37 23.51 1.62 11.26
CA PHE A 37 23.51 1.72 9.81
C PHE A 37 23.50 3.18 9.39
N HIS A 38 24.59 3.59 8.75
CA HIS A 38 24.74 4.91 8.16
C HIS A 38 25.09 4.75 6.69
N ILE A 39 24.41 5.50 5.82
CA ILE A 39 24.66 5.47 4.39
C ILE A 39 25.79 6.46 4.12
N MET A 40 26.96 5.93 3.79
CA MET A 40 28.19 6.69 3.60
C MET A 40 28.52 6.80 2.11
N VAL A 41 28.55 8.01 1.57
CA VAL A 41 28.96 8.30 0.20
C VAL A 41 30.20 9.17 0.25
N LYS A 42 31.36 8.63 -0.14
CA LYS A 42 32.67 9.33 -0.06
C LYS A 42 33.01 9.85 1.33
N GLY A 43 32.67 9.09 2.37
CA GLY A 43 32.89 9.50 3.76
C GLY A 43 31.93 10.58 4.26
N VAL A 44 30.94 11.00 3.45
CA VAL A 44 29.83 11.86 3.87
C VAL A 44 28.65 10.97 4.23
N CYS A 45 28.12 11.15 5.45
CA CYS A 45 26.86 10.53 5.84
C CYS A 45 25.70 11.25 5.15
N ILE A 46 24.88 10.51 4.40
CA ILE A 46 23.73 11.08 3.66
C ILE A 46 22.39 10.71 4.29
N ASP A 47 22.39 10.22 5.53
CA ASP A 47 21.16 9.82 6.24
C ASP A 47 20.11 10.95 6.27
N SER A 48 20.53 12.21 6.39
CA SER A 48 19.63 13.37 6.41
C SER A 48 18.95 13.68 5.07
N GLU A 49 19.46 13.14 3.96
CA GLU A 49 18.89 13.33 2.62
C GLU A 49 17.75 12.33 2.34
N LEU A 50 17.54 11.35 3.23
CA LEU A 50 16.56 10.29 3.07
C LEU A 50 15.58 10.29 4.25
N PRO A 51 14.26 10.16 3.99
CA PRO A 51 13.31 9.86 5.04
C PRO A 51 13.65 8.56 5.79
N ASP A 52 13.33 8.50 7.09
CA ASP A 52 13.68 7.36 7.94
C ASP A 52 13.10 6.02 7.45
N ASP A 53 11.88 6.04 6.91
CA ASP A 53 11.22 4.88 6.34
C ASP A 53 11.94 4.37 5.08
N VAL A 54 12.41 5.30 4.23
CA VAL A 54 13.22 4.98 3.05
C VAL A 54 14.55 4.37 3.47
N ARG A 55 15.24 4.97 4.45
CA ARG A 55 16.50 4.46 4.99
C ARG A 55 16.33 3.07 5.61
N MET A 56 15.24 2.83 6.33
CA MET A 56 14.92 1.53 6.92
C MET A 56 14.68 0.47 5.84
N ASN A 57 13.94 0.80 4.78
CA ASN A 57 13.70 -0.15 3.69
C ASN A 57 14.99 -0.39 2.88
N TYR A 58 15.83 0.63 2.70
CA TYR A 58 17.13 0.48 2.09
C TYR A 58 18.05 -0.44 2.90
N PHE A 59 18.09 -0.26 4.22
CA PHE A 59 18.80 -1.16 5.13
C PHE A 59 18.37 -2.61 4.94
N LYS A 60 17.05 -2.89 4.92
CA LYS A 60 16.53 -4.25 4.69
C LYS A 60 16.99 -4.83 3.35
N LEU A 61 16.91 -4.04 2.27
CA LEU A 61 17.39 -4.47 0.96
C LEU A 61 18.89 -4.82 0.97
N CYS A 62 19.72 -3.99 1.60
CA CYS A 62 21.15 -4.27 1.76
C CYS A 62 21.40 -5.53 2.60
N MET A 63 20.63 -5.75 3.68
CA MET A 63 20.76 -6.94 4.52
C MET A 63 20.38 -8.23 3.79
N ASP A 64 19.28 -8.21 3.03
CA ASP A 64 18.82 -9.37 2.25
C ASP A 64 19.85 -9.79 1.21
N ARG A 65 20.62 -8.82 0.69
CA ARG A 65 21.69 -9.05 -0.29
C ARG A 65 23.08 -9.22 0.33
N LYS A 66 23.23 -8.92 1.63
CA LYS A 66 24.51 -8.88 2.36
C LYS A 66 25.55 -7.95 1.70
N GLU A 67 25.09 -6.87 1.06
CA GLU A 67 25.95 -5.89 0.38
C GLU A 67 25.28 -4.51 0.33
N LEU A 68 26.06 -3.43 0.30
CA LEU A 68 25.51 -2.11 0.06
C LEU A 68 25.27 -1.96 -1.44
N LEU A 69 24.07 -1.52 -1.80
CA LEU A 69 23.68 -1.48 -3.21
C LEU A 69 24.38 -0.34 -3.97
N HIS A 70 24.97 0.63 -3.26
CA HIS A 70 25.60 1.82 -3.83
C HIS A 70 27.14 1.74 -3.90
N ASP A 71 27.76 0.62 -3.51
CA ASP A 71 29.23 0.49 -3.38
C ASP A 71 30.01 0.61 -4.70
N CYS A 72 29.38 0.35 -5.85
CA CYS A 72 30.06 0.41 -7.14
C CYS A 72 29.74 1.69 -7.92
N LEU A 73 29.18 2.71 -7.27
CA LEU A 73 28.95 4.02 -7.88
C LEU A 73 30.27 4.79 -8.05
N PRO A 74 30.45 5.51 -9.18
CA PRO A 74 31.60 6.39 -9.39
C PRO A 74 31.81 7.43 -8.28
N ASP A 75 33.08 7.58 -7.89
CA ASP A 75 33.55 8.54 -6.88
C ASP A 75 33.36 10.02 -7.27
N ASN A 76 32.83 10.34 -8.45
CA ASN A 76 32.54 11.71 -8.87
C ASN A 76 31.05 12.08 -8.73
N PHE A 77 30.17 11.15 -8.34
CA PHE A 77 28.74 11.46 -8.21
C PHE A 77 28.42 12.39 -7.03
N TYR A 78 27.50 13.31 -7.27
CA TYR A 78 26.98 14.19 -6.25
C TYR A 78 26.17 13.40 -5.23
N TYR A 79 26.41 13.60 -3.93
CA TYR A 79 25.81 12.76 -2.88
C TYR A 79 24.28 12.78 -2.87
N LYS A 80 23.64 13.91 -3.25
CA LYS A 80 22.17 13.97 -3.38
C LYS A 80 21.64 13.17 -4.56
N LEU A 81 22.43 13.03 -5.64
CA LEU A 81 22.06 12.14 -6.73
C LEU A 81 22.04 10.69 -6.24
N VAL A 82 23.04 10.29 -5.45
CA VAL A 82 23.09 8.96 -4.83
C VAL A 82 21.91 8.75 -3.89
N ALA A 83 21.58 9.73 -3.05
CA ALA A 83 20.38 9.68 -2.20
C ALA A 83 19.10 9.52 -3.04
N GLY A 84 18.94 10.28 -4.12
CA GLY A 84 17.81 10.14 -5.05
C GLY A 84 17.72 8.75 -5.67
N MET A 85 18.83 8.18 -6.12
CA MET A 85 18.88 6.81 -6.66
C MET A 85 18.52 5.75 -5.62
N ILE A 86 18.96 5.92 -4.37
CA ILE A 86 18.58 5.06 -3.25
C ILE A 86 17.07 5.15 -2.99
N GLY A 87 16.53 6.37 -2.92
CA GLY A 87 15.10 6.61 -2.72
C GLY A 87 14.25 5.95 -3.80
N GLU A 88 14.60 6.15 -5.07
CA GLU A 88 13.88 5.56 -6.19
C GLU A 88 14.00 4.03 -6.20
N THR A 89 15.18 3.48 -5.88
CA THR A 89 15.38 2.02 -5.76
C THR A 89 14.47 1.42 -4.68
N VAL A 90 14.35 2.09 -3.53
CA VAL A 90 13.43 1.69 -2.45
C VAL A 90 11.98 1.80 -2.88
N SER A 91 11.60 2.88 -3.58
CA SER A 91 10.26 3.08 -4.11
C SER A 91 9.87 1.92 -5.02
N ILE A 92 10.70 1.63 -6.03
CA ILE A 92 10.49 0.53 -6.98
C ILE A 92 10.44 -0.82 -6.24
N ALA A 93 11.31 -1.06 -5.25
CA ALA A 93 11.27 -2.31 -4.48
C ALA A 93 9.95 -2.47 -3.72
N ASN A 94 9.40 -1.39 -3.17
CA ASN A 94 8.10 -1.38 -2.52
C ASN A 94 6.95 -1.60 -3.52
N GLU A 95 7.03 -1.00 -4.70
CA GLU A 95 6.05 -1.20 -5.78
C GLU A 95 6.06 -2.66 -6.28
N ILE A 96 7.23 -3.25 -6.50
CA ILE A 96 7.39 -4.69 -6.81
C ILE A 96 6.75 -5.56 -5.74
N LYS A 97 6.91 -5.22 -4.46
CA LYS A 97 6.32 -5.99 -3.34
C LYS A 97 4.80 -5.89 -3.30
N ASN A 98 4.24 -4.77 -3.75
CA ASN A 98 2.80 -4.49 -3.72
C ASN A 98 2.09 -4.72 -5.07
N CYS A 99 2.82 -5.11 -6.11
CA CYS A 99 2.26 -5.37 -7.42
C CYS A 99 1.24 -6.54 -7.38
N LYS A 100 0.35 -6.56 -8.38
CA LYS A 100 -0.74 -7.53 -8.49
C LYS A 100 -0.68 -8.17 -9.87
N LEU A 101 -1.43 -9.25 -10.07
CA LEU A 101 -1.62 -9.84 -11.41
C LEU A 101 -2.25 -8.86 -12.41
N THR A 102 -2.90 -7.80 -11.91
CA THR A 102 -3.47 -6.72 -12.73
C THR A 102 -2.49 -5.57 -13.01
N THR A 103 -1.26 -5.61 -12.46
CA THR A 103 -0.20 -4.65 -12.79
C THR A 103 0.12 -4.76 -14.27
N THR A 104 0.25 -3.61 -14.93
CA THR A 104 0.39 -3.49 -16.37
C THR A 104 1.81 -3.78 -16.83
N LYS A 105 1.98 -4.10 -18.12
CA LYS A 105 3.30 -4.35 -18.70
C LYS A 105 4.13 -3.06 -18.70
N GLU A 106 3.47 -1.94 -18.94
CA GLU A 106 4.05 -0.60 -18.96
C GLU A 106 4.67 -0.22 -17.60
N GLU A 107 4.01 -0.58 -16.49
CA GLU A 107 4.55 -0.40 -15.13
C GLU A 107 5.82 -1.24 -14.91
N PHE A 108 5.78 -2.54 -15.24
CA PHE A 108 6.98 -3.39 -15.15
C PHE A 108 8.13 -2.87 -16.02
N ASP A 109 7.84 -2.41 -17.24
CA ASP A 109 8.82 -1.86 -18.17
C ASP A 109 9.42 -0.53 -17.65
N ALA A 110 8.62 0.31 -16.99
CA ALA A 110 9.10 1.56 -16.38
C ALA A 110 10.08 1.26 -15.23
N TRP A 111 9.72 0.34 -14.34
CA TRP A 111 10.59 -0.09 -13.25
C TRP A 111 11.90 -0.70 -13.76
N ASP A 112 11.85 -1.60 -14.75
CA ASP A 112 13.07 -2.20 -15.30
C ASP A 112 13.97 -1.16 -15.96
N LYS A 113 13.42 -0.16 -16.66
CA LYS A 113 14.20 0.92 -17.28
C LYS A 113 14.92 1.78 -16.24
N SER A 114 14.26 2.16 -15.15
CA SER A 114 14.87 2.91 -14.06
C SER A 114 16.00 2.09 -13.41
N LEU A 115 15.73 0.84 -13.04
CA LEU A 115 16.73 -0.04 -12.43
C LEU A 115 17.88 -0.37 -13.38
N LYS A 116 17.62 -0.52 -14.68
CA LYS A 116 18.66 -0.71 -15.69
C LYS A 116 19.57 0.50 -15.77
N SER A 117 19.01 1.71 -15.72
CA SER A 117 19.79 2.95 -15.71
C SER A 117 20.65 3.03 -14.45
N PHE A 118 20.11 2.69 -13.28
CA PHE A 118 20.87 2.64 -12.03
C PHE A 118 21.96 1.57 -12.05
N ALA A 119 21.70 0.39 -12.62
CA ALA A 119 22.70 -0.65 -12.80
C ALA A 119 23.86 -0.19 -13.68
N LEU A 120 23.57 0.52 -14.78
CA LEU A 120 24.61 1.12 -15.64
C LEU A 120 25.46 2.17 -14.91
N LEU A 121 24.86 2.87 -13.94
CA LEU A 121 25.56 3.84 -13.10
C LEU A 121 26.35 3.19 -11.95
N GLY A 122 26.25 1.88 -11.75
CA GLY A 122 26.99 1.14 -10.72
C GLY A 122 26.16 0.67 -9.53
N MET A 123 24.84 0.85 -9.52
CA MET A 123 23.99 0.28 -8.46
C MET A 123 23.83 -1.23 -8.61
N LYS A 124 23.91 -1.96 -7.50
CA LYS A 124 23.72 -3.42 -7.47
C LYS A 124 22.24 -3.80 -7.39
N VAL A 125 21.48 -3.48 -8.43
CA VAL A 125 20.01 -3.68 -8.48
C VAL A 125 19.57 -4.84 -9.39
N GLY A 126 20.50 -5.68 -9.86
CA GLY A 126 20.20 -6.80 -10.77
C GLY A 126 19.11 -7.73 -10.21
N PHE A 127 19.13 -8.01 -8.91
CA PHE A 127 18.14 -8.88 -8.27
C PHE A 127 16.69 -8.34 -8.35
N LEU A 128 16.50 -7.02 -8.33
CA LEU A 128 15.17 -6.42 -8.51
C LEU A 128 14.71 -6.57 -9.97
N ARG A 129 15.62 -6.46 -10.93
CA ARG A 129 15.34 -6.68 -12.36
C ARG A 129 14.96 -8.14 -12.63
N ASP A 130 15.71 -9.09 -12.08
CA ASP A 130 15.39 -10.53 -12.19
C ASP A 130 14.00 -10.83 -11.60
N ARG A 131 13.66 -10.15 -10.49
CA ARG A 131 12.34 -10.25 -9.86
C ARG A 131 11.24 -9.69 -10.76
N ILE A 132 11.46 -8.53 -11.41
CA ILE A 132 10.53 -7.96 -12.39
C ILE A 132 10.31 -8.93 -13.56
N VAL A 133 11.38 -9.48 -14.14
CA VAL A 133 11.27 -10.44 -15.24
C VAL A 133 10.44 -11.65 -14.84
N THR A 134 10.67 -12.19 -13.64
CA THR A 134 9.93 -13.33 -13.10
C THR A 134 8.45 -13.00 -12.92
N LEU A 135 8.13 -11.85 -12.31
CA LEU A 135 6.75 -11.43 -12.06
C LEU A 135 6.00 -11.10 -13.35
N SER A 136 6.66 -10.42 -14.29
CA SER A 136 6.11 -10.10 -15.60
C SER A 136 5.79 -11.37 -16.38
N ARG A 137 6.71 -12.35 -16.39
CA ARG A 137 6.44 -13.67 -16.99
C ARG A 137 5.20 -14.32 -16.37
N LEU A 138 5.12 -14.39 -15.04
CA LEU A 138 3.98 -15.00 -14.37
C LEU A 138 2.66 -14.26 -14.68
N ALA A 139 2.67 -12.92 -14.72
CA ALA A 139 1.48 -12.12 -14.95
C ALA A 139 0.99 -12.17 -16.41
N PHE A 140 1.90 -12.30 -17.38
CA PHE A 140 1.58 -12.22 -18.81
C PHE A 140 1.75 -13.54 -19.57
N GLU A 141 2.04 -14.64 -18.88
CA GLU A 141 1.84 -15.97 -19.41
C GLU A 141 0.39 -16.12 -19.89
N SER A 142 0.21 -16.62 -21.11
CA SER A 142 -1.08 -16.59 -21.80
C SER A 142 -2.19 -17.30 -21.03
N GLU A 143 -1.83 -18.40 -20.36
CA GLU A 143 -2.73 -19.17 -19.50
C GLU A 143 -3.11 -18.37 -18.25
N THR A 144 -2.12 -17.81 -17.53
CA THR A 144 -2.39 -16.96 -16.36
C THR A 144 -3.30 -15.78 -16.70
N ARG A 145 -3.04 -15.09 -17.82
CA ARG A 145 -3.85 -13.94 -18.22
C ARG A 145 -5.28 -14.33 -18.56
N TYR A 146 -5.47 -15.43 -19.28
CA TYR A 146 -6.79 -15.96 -19.60
C TYR A 146 -7.59 -16.32 -18.34
N ASP A 147 -6.96 -17.00 -17.38
CA ASP A 147 -7.59 -17.39 -16.13
C ASP A 147 -7.94 -16.18 -15.25
N VAL A 148 -7.05 -15.19 -15.18
CA VAL A 148 -7.31 -13.93 -14.45
C VAL A 148 -8.49 -13.18 -15.08
N ASP A 149 -8.53 -13.05 -16.41
CA ASP A 149 -9.62 -12.38 -17.11
C ASP A 149 -10.96 -13.11 -16.88
N ARG A 150 -10.97 -14.45 -16.97
CA ARG A 150 -12.16 -15.25 -16.66
C ARG A 150 -12.62 -15.12 -15.22
N TYR A 151 -11.69 -15.13 -14.27
CA TYR A 151 -12.01 -14.95 -12.85
C TYR A 151 -12.62 -13.57 -12.59
N MET A 152 -12.06 -12.51 -13.19
CA MET A 152 -12.55 -11.14 -13.06
C MET A 152 -13.96 -11.00 -13.63
N GLU A 153 -14.24 -11.59 -14.80
CA GLU A 153 -15.58 -11.56 -15.38
C GLU A 153 -16.57 -12.38 -14.54
N ALA A 154 -16.19 -13.57 -14.08
CA ALA A 154 -17.04 -14.38 -13.20
C ALA A 154 -17.38 -13.65 -11.89
N LYS A 155 -16.42 -12.94 -11.29
CA LYS A 155 -16.64 -12.14 -10.08
C LYS A 155 -17.60 -10.97 -10.33
N LYS A 156 -17.50 -10.33 -11.49
CA LYS A 156 -18.40 -9.24 -11.90
C LYS A 156 -19.82 -9.74 -12.11
N GLU A 157 -19.99 -10.87 -12.79
CA GLU A 157 -21.30 -11.48 -13.00
C GLU A 157 -21.90 -12.01 -11.70
N HIS A 158 -21.10 -12.60 -10.80
CA HIS A 158 -21.56 -12.98 -9.47
C HIS A 158 -22.13 -11.79 -8.70
N LYS A 159 -21.41 -10.67 -8.67
CA LYS A 159 -21.89 -9.44 -8.01
C LYS A 159 -23.20 -8.94 -8.60
N ARG A 160 -23.35 -8.99 -9.94
CA ARG A 160 -24.60 -8.63 -10.61
C ARG A 160 -25.75 -9.51 -10.13
N VAL A 161 -25.55 -10.82 -10.09
CA VAL A 161 -26.55 -11.78 -9.60
C VAL A 161 -26.90 -11.52 -8.13
N GLU A 162 -25.93 -11.26 -7.26
CA GLU A 162 -26.18 -10.90 -5.86
C GLU A 162 -27.04 -9.63 -5.74
N ASP A 163 -26.75 -8.60 -6.54
CA ASP A 163 -27.54 -7.39 -6.59
C ASP A 163 -28.98 -7.68 -7.05
N GLU A 164 -29.19 -8.59 -8.01
CA GLU A 164 -30.54 -8.99 -8.45
C GLU A 164 -31.30 -9.76 -7.37
N ILE A 165 -30.64 -10.70 -6.69
CA ILE A 165 -31.21 -11.46 -5.57
C ILE A 165 -31.69 -10.50 -4.49
N LYS A 166 -30.88 -9.48 -4.16
CA LYS A 166 -31.26 -8.45 -3.19
C LYS A 166 -32.51 -7.69 -3.64
N ARG A 167 -32.56 -7.23 -4.90
CA ARG A 167 -33.73 -6.55 -5.47
C ARG A 167 -34.99 -7.41 -5.39
N PHE A 168 -34.92 -8.68 -5.79
CA PHE A 168 -36.08 -9.58 -5.74
C PHE A 168 -36.51 -9.89 -4.30
N THR A 169 -35.56 -9.98 -3.37
CA THR A 169 -35.87 -10.17 -1.94
C THR A 169 -36.67 -9.00 -1.38
N GLU A 170 -36.32 -7.76 -1.75
CA GLU A 170 -37.07 -6.57 -1.38
C GLU A 170 -38.49 -6.59 -1.95
N GLU A 171 -38.65 -7.01 -3.21
CA GLU A 171 -39.96 -7.09 -3.86
C GLU A 171 -40.86 -8.17 -3.24
N ILE A 172 -40.30 -9.35 -2.94
CA ILE A 172 -41.01 -10.41 -2.21
C ILE A 172 -41.49 -9.90 -0.84
N ASN A 173 -40.68 -9.12 -0.14
CA ASN A 173 -41.06 -8.56 1.16
C ASN A 173 -42.23 -7.57 1.04
N LYS A 174 -42.28 -6.75 -0.03
CA LYS A 174 -43.43 -5.89 -0.31
C LYS A 174 -44.69 -6.72 -0.59
N LEU A 175 -44.59 -7.73 -1.44
CA LEU A 175 -45.72 -8.62 -1.77
C LEU A 175 -46.24 -9.34 -0.52
N LYS A 176 -45.37 -9.86 0.35
CA LYS A 176 -45.76 -10.45 1.64
C LYS A 176 -46.50 -9.46 2.54
N LYS A 177 -46.07 -8.19 2.57
CA LYS A 177 -46.78 -7.14 3.31
C LYS A 177 -48.17 -6.87 2.72
N CYS A 178 -48.31 -6.82 1.40
CA CYS A 178 -49.60 -6.66 0.74
C CYS A 178 -50.53 -7.86 1.00
N SER A 179 -50.03 -9.09 0.89
CA SER A 179 -50.78 -10.31 1.19
C SER A 179 -51.34 -10.30 2.62
N ARG A 180 -50.53 -9.92 3.62
CA ARG A 180 -51.02 -9.79 5.01
C ARG A 180 -52.14 -8.76 5.16
N LYS A 181 -52.07 -7.64 4.44
CA LYS A 181 -53.14 -6.62 4.47
C LYS A 181 -54.44 -7.16 3.87
N ILE A 182 -54.35 -7.85 2.72
CA ILE A 182 -55.50 -8.45 2.05
C ILE A 182 -56.12 -9.53 2.94
N GLN A 183 -55.30 -10.35 3.60
CA GLN A 183 -55.79 -11.37 4.53
C GLN A 183 -56.61 -10.74 5.67
N GLY A 184 -56.13 -9.64 6.25
CA GLY A 184 -56.90 -8.90 7.27
C GLY A 184 -58.26 -8.41 6.76
N VAL A 185 -58.33 -7.89 5.53
CA VAL A 185 -59.60 -7.48 4.91
C VAL A 185 -60.54 -8.67 4.69
N ILE A 186 -60.02 -9.81 4.25
CA ILE A 186 -60.81 -11.03 4.07
C ILE A 186 -61.40 -11.49 5.40
N ASP A 187 -60.60 -11.49 6.46
CA ASP A 187 -61.03 -11.93 7.79
C ASP A 187 -62.13 -11.01 8.36
N ASP A 188 -61.96 -9.68 8.22
CA ASP A 188 -62.97 -8.68 8.62
C ASP A 188 -64.30 -8.86 7.85
N LEU A 189 -64.23 -9.06 6.54
CA LEU A 189 -65.41 -9.27 5.69
C LEU A 189 -66.11 -10.58 6.04
N LYS A 190 -65.35 -11.65 6.32
CA LYS A 190 -65.89 -12.95 6.73
C LYS A 190 -66.64 -12.83 8.05
N GLN A 191 -66.11 -12.08 9.02
CA GLN A 191 -66.79 -11.83 10.29
C GLN A 191 -68.11 -11.05 10.08
N LYS A 192 -68.10 -9.99 9.26
CA LYS A 192 -69.31 -9.21 8.95
C LYS A 192 -70.37 -10.06 8.25
N ALA A 193 -69.98 -10.84 7.25
CA ALA A 193 -70.89 -11.74 6.54
C ALA A 193 -71.54 -12.76 7.49
N GLY A 194 -70.76 -13.36 8.39
CA GLY A 194 -71.30 -14.26 9.42
C GLY A 194 -72.33 -13.57 10.34
N SER A 195 -72.08 -12.32 10.75
CA SER A 195 -73.05 -11.56 11.54
C SER A 195 -74.34 -11.24 10.76
N TYR A 196 -74.24 -10.93 9.47
CA TYR A 196 -75.41 -10.69 8.64
C TYR A 196 -76.24 -11.96 8.43
N GLU A 197 -75.58 -13.11 8.23
CA GLU A 197 -76.26 -14.40 8.10
C GLU A 197 -77.05 -14.74 9.37
N VAL A 198 -76.45 -14.56 10.56
CA VAL A 198 -77.17 -14.80 11.83
C VAL A 198 -78.43 -13.93 11.92
N LYS A 199 -78.31 -12.63 11.68
CA LYS A 199 -79.46 -11.70 11.72
C LYS A 199 -80.53 -12.07 10.71
N PHE A 200 -80.13 -12.51 9.52
CA PHE A 200 -81.06 -12.93 8.48
C PHE A 200 -81.84 -14.19 8.92
N GLN A 201 -81.15 -15.17 9.49
CA GLN A 201 -81.79 -16.38 10.01
C GLN A 201 -82.73 -16.08 11.19
N ASP A 202 -82.37 -15.16 12.08
CA ASP A 202 -83.25 -14.74 13.18
C ASP A 202 -84.59 -14.20 12.66
N GLU A 203 -84.55 -13.34 11.63
CA GLU A 203 -85.74 -12.76 11.00
C GLU A 203 -86.58 -13.82 10.26
N VAL A 204 -85.93 -14.72 9.52
CA VAL A 204 -86.61 -15.84 8.83
C VAL A 204 -87.36 -16.75 9.82
N ASN A 205 -86.85 -16.91 11.03
CA ASN A 205 -87.45 -17.77 12.06
C ASN A 205 -88.43 -17.01 12.99
N ALA A 206 -88.67 -15.72 12.78
CA ALA A 206 -89.60 -14.95 13.58
C ALA A 206 -91.08 -15.32 13.27
N PRO A 207 -92.00 -15.23 14.26
CA PRO A 207 -93.43 -15.42 14.02
C PRO A 207 -94.02 -14.31 13.12
N TRP A 208 -94.95 -14.68 12.24
CA TRP A 208 -95.67 -13.76 11.34
C TRP A 208 -96.62 -12.80 12.07
#